data_AF-A0A2V6CUE4-F1
#
_entry.id   AF-A0A2V6CUE4-F1
#
_cell.length_a   1.000
_cell.length_b   1.000
_cell.length_c   1.000
_cell.angle_alpha   90.00
_cell.angle_beta   90.00
_cell.angle_gamma   90.00
#
_symmetry.space_group_name_H-M   'P 1'
#
loop_
_entity.id
_entity.type
_entity.pdbx_description
1 polymer ?
#
loop_
_entity_poly.entity_id
_entity_poly.type
_entity_poly.pdbx_seq_one_letter_code
_entity_poly.pdbx_strand_id
1 'polypeptide(L)'
;MRQRKVVHAAVGQLGRSFGALLLFLAASRAAPHATGPNRFEFTEPQMGVPFRIVLYAPDKPTADQAARAAFGRITQLNDILSDYDTDSELSRFSQTAGSGRAVPVSQELWLTDCLPRPNSRKR
;
A
#
# COMPACT_ATOMS: atom_id res chain seq x y z
N MET A 1 -13.86 56.55 53.96
CA MET A 1 -12.84 55.59 54.43
C MET A 1 -13.47 54.20 54.47
N ARG A 2 -12.80 53.20 53.89
CA ARG A 2 -13.05 51.75 54.07
C ARG A 2 -14.08 51.04 53.15
N GLN A 3 -13.51 50.31 52.18
CA GLN A 3 -13.79 48.92 51.81
C GLN A 3 -14.92 48.53 50.81
N ARG A 4 -14.49 47.67 49.87
CA ARG A 4 -15.17 46.51 49.24
C ARG A 4 -16.23 46.75 48.16
N LYS A 5 -15.94 46.26 46.95
CA LYS A 5 -16.67 45.16 46.27
C LYS A 5 -16.01 44.83 44.92
N VAL A 6 -15.59 43.58 44.75
CA VAL A 6 -16.24 42.54 43.90
C VAL A 6 -16.00 42.81 42.41
N VAL A 7 -14.94 42.20 41.86
CA VAL A 7 -14.95 41.04 40.95
C VAL A 7 -15.82 41.22 39.69
N HIS A 8 -15.16 41.06 38.54
CA HIS A 8 -15.58 40.39 37.30
C HIS A 8 -15.37 41.21 36.03
N ALA A 9 -14.31 40.81 35.32
CA ALA A 9 -14.28 40.51 33.89
C ALA A 9 -15.23 41.31 32.99
N ALA A 10 -14.68 42.34 32.36
CA ALA A 10 -15.27 43.00 31.21
C ALA A 10 -14.21 43.20 30.15
N VAL A 11 -14.07 42.25 29.23
CA VAL A 11 -13.62 42.44 27.84
C VAL A 11 -14.15 41.20 27.13
N GLY A 12 -15.10 41.24 26.22
CA GLY A 12 -15.27 42.19 25.13
C GLY A 12 -15.58 41.31 23.92
N GLN A 13 -16.85 41.32 23.52
CA GLN A 13 -17.37 40.53 22.42
C GLN A 13 -16.81 41.01 21.07
N LEU A 14 -16.76 40.04 20.15
CA LEU A 14 -16.95 40.19 18.71
C LEU A 14 -15.82 40.84 17.90
N GLY A 15 -15.19 40.00 17.07
CA GLY A 15 -14.87 40.41 15.71
C GLY A 15 -13.63 39.75 15.13
N ARG A 16 -13.86 38.87 14.14
CA ARG A 16 -12.95 38.62 13.00
C ARG A 16 -11.74 37.72 13.27
N SER A 17 -11.95 36.57 13.91
CA SER A 17 -10.90 35.52 14.00
C SER A 17 -11.36 34.16 13.47
N PHE A 18 -12.12 34.15 12.36
CA PHE A 18 -12.54 32.91 11.68
C PHE A 18 -12.18 32.89 10.19
N GLY A 19 -11.32 33.82 9.74
CA GLY A 19 -10.83 33.90 8.34
C GLY A 19 -9.39 33.43 8.15
N ALA A 20 -8.65 33.13 9.22
CA ALA A 20 -7.21 32.87 9.15
C ALA A 20 -6.84 31.38 9.11
N LEU A 21 -7.80 30.46 9.27
CA LEU A 21 -7.53 29.01 9.30
C LEU A 21 -7.77 28.29 7.97
N LEU A 22 -8.40 28.95 6.99
CA LEU A 22 -8.67 28.37 5.65
C LEU A 22 -7.71 28.85 4.55
N LEU A 23 -6.79 29.77 4.86
CA LEU A 23 -5.86 30.34 3.89
C LEU A 23 -4.40 29.83 4.01
N PHE A 24 -4.20 28.65 4.62
CA PHE A 24 -2.90 27.97 4.66
C PHE A 24 -2.88 26.64 3.88
N LEU A 25 -3.96 26.32 3.16
CA LEU A 25 -4.10 25.09 2.37
C LEU A 25 -3.87 25.28 0.86
N ALA A 26 -3.23 26.39 0.48
CA ALA A 26 -2.91 26.70 -0.92
C ALA A 26 -1.41 26.92 -1.15
N ALA A 27 -0.56 26.25 -0.36
CA ALA A 27 0.87 26.18 -0.63
C ALA A 27 1.11 25.28 -1.86
N SER A 28 0.96 25.87 -3.04
CA SER A 28 1.77 25.66 -4.23
C SER A 28 2.44 24.29 -4.34
N ARG A 29 1.73 23.34 -4.97
CA ARG A 29 2.37 22.16 -5.56
C ARG A 29 3.18 22.63 -6.77
N ALA A 30 4.38 23.14 -6.51
CA ALA A 30 5.38 23.31 -7.55
C ALA A 30 5.64 21.91 -8.12
N ALA A 31 5.14 21.65 -9.33
CA ALA A 31 5.55 20.45 -10.06
C ALA A 31 7.06 20.58 -10.25
N PRO A 32 7.88 19.63 -9.73
CA PRO A 32 9.29 19.64 -10.05
C PRO A 32 9.42 19.56 -11.57
N HIS A 33 10.23 20.44 -12.14
CA HIS A 33 10.61 20.38 -13.54
C HIS A 33 11.09 18.95 -13.84
N ALA A 34 10.54 18.35 -14.89
CA ALA A 34 10.82 16.98 -15.28
C ALA A 34 12.27 16.84 -15.77
N THR A 35 13.21 16.71 -14.83
CA THR A 35 14.39 15.88 -15.05
C THR A 35 13.85 14.47 -15.28
N GLY A 36 14.25 13.81 -16.37
CA GLY A 36 13.71 12.50 -16.75
C GLY A 36 13.64 11.50 -15.59
N PRO A 37 12.78 10.47 -15.67
CA PRO A 37 12.48 9.63 -14.53
C PRO A 37 13.76 8.98 -13.98
N ASN A 38 13.96 9.11 -12.67
CA ASN A 38 15.09 8.56 -11.96
C ASN A 38 14.88 7.07 -11.72
N ARG A 39 15.95 6.28 -11.85
CA ARG A 39 15.93 4.83 -11.57
C ARG A 39 16.05 4.60 -10.06
N PHE A 40 15.06 3.91 -9.51
CA PHE A 40 15.04 3.43 -8.13
C PHE A 40 15.02 1.89 -8.12
N GLU A 41 15.80 1.29 -7.24
CA GLU A 41 15.91 -0.16 -7.09
C GLU A 41 15.57 -0.54 -5.67
N PHE A 42 14.66 -1.51 -5.54
CA PHE A 42 14.21 -2.04 -4.27
C PHE A 42 14.34 -3.56 -4.29
N THR A 43 14.82 -4.13 -3.20
CA THR A 43 14.99 -5.58 -3.06
C THR A 43 14.47 -6.01 -1.71
N GLU A 44 13.55 -6.97 -1.71
CA GLU A 44 13.03 -7.60 -0.50
C GLU A 44 13.08 -9.13 -0.65
N PRO A 45 13.37 -9.88 0.42
CA PRO A 45 13.28 -11.34 0.38
C PRO A 45 11.81 -11.76 0.24
N GLN A 46 11.49 -12.52 -0.81
CA GLN A 46 10.16 -13.08 -1.05
C GLN A 46 10.34 -14.54 -1.51
N MET A 47 9.53 -15.46 -0.98
CA MET A 47 9.66 -16.91 -1.27
C MET A 47 11.10 -17.45 -1.12
N GLY A 48 11.82 -17.01 -0.08
CA GLY A 48 13.18 -17.48 0.22
C GLY A 48 14.29 -16.96 -0.73
N VAL A 49 13.97 -16.06 -1.67
CA VAL A 49 14.93 -15.48 -2.61
C VAL A 49 14.83 -13.95 -2.66
N PRO A 50 15.90 -13.22 -3.02
CA PRO A 50 15.83 -11.77 -3.18
C PRO A 50 14.97 -11.40 -4.40
N PHE A 51 13.85 -10.72 -4.17
CA PHE A 51 12.98 -10.23 -5.23
C PHE A 51 13.27 -8.75 -5.49
N ARG A 52 13.65 -8.44 -6.72
CA ARG A 52 14.09 -7.09 -7.12
C ARG A 52 13.03 -6.39 -7.97
N ILE A 53 12.70 -5.16 -7.59
CA ILE A 53 11.83 -4.25 -8.34
C ILE A 53 12.65 -3.02 -8.74
N VAL A 54 12.65 -2.69 -10.04
CA VAL A 54 13.28 -1.48 -10.58
C VAL A 54 12.18 -0.56 -11.10
N LEU A 55 12.09 0.64 -10.54
CA LEU A 55 11.07 1.64 -10.87
C LEU A 55 11.73 2.89 -11.44
N TYR A 56 11.06 3.51 -12.41
CA TYR A 56 11.46 4.81 -12.96
C TYR A 56 10.40 5.83 -12.55
N ALA A 57 10.78 6.78 -11.69
CA ALA A 57 9.84 7.74 -11.10
C ALA A 57 10.45 9.16 -11.08
N PRO A 58 9.62 10.21 -11.09
CA PRO A 58 10.10 11.59 -11.02
C PRO A 58 10.83 11.89 -9.69
N ASP A 59 10.38 11.28 -8.59
CA ASP A 59 10.90 11.51 -7.24
C ASP A 59 10.88 10.26 -6.37
N LYS A 60 11.70 10.27 -5.30
CA LYS A 60 11.84 9.14 -4.37
C LYS A 60 10.53 8.81 -3.63
N PRO A 61 9.75 9.79 -3.09
CA PRO A 61 8.47 9.49 -2.44
C PRO A 61 7.50 8.70 -3.33
N THR A 62 7.40 9.08 -4.60
CA THR A 62 6.59 8.37 -5.60
C THR A 62 7.09 6.94 -5.83
N ALA A 63 8.41 6.77 -5.97
CA ALA A 63 9.01 5.44 -6.11
C ALA A 63 8.76 4.55 -4.87
N ASP A 64 8.92 5.09 -3.67
CA ASP A 64 8.71 4.38 -2.41
C ASP A 64 7.24 3.93 -2.26
N GLN A 65 6.28 4.78 -2.63
CA GLN A 65 4.86 4.42 -2.60
C GLN A 65 4.53 3.29 -3.57
N ALA A 66 5.04 3.38 -4.81
CA ALA A 66 4.85 2.36 -5.83
C ALA A 66 5.53 1.03 -5.45
N ALA A 67 6.74 1.08 -4.89
CA ALA A 67 7.44 -0.11 -4.41
C ALA A 67 6.68 -0.81 -3.28
N ARG A 68 6.20 -0.06 -2.28
CA ARG A 68 5.38 -0.61 -1.18
C ARG A 68 4.11 -1.28 -1.69
N ALA A 69 3.42 -0.67 -2.64
CA ALA A 69 2.23 -1.26 -3.24
C ALA A 69 2.55 -2.55 -4.00
N ALA A 70 3.65 -2.56 -4.75
CA ALA A 70 4.10 -3.74 -5.51
C ALA A 70 4.49 -4.89 -4.58
N PHE A 71 5.33 -4.64 -3.56
CA PHE A 71 5.69 -5.67 -2.58
C PHE A 71 4.48 -6.14 -1.77
N GLY A 72 3.57 -5.25 -1.39
CA GLY A 72 2.31 -5.66 -0.73
C GLY A 72 1.48 -6.62 -1.58
N ARG A 73 1.43 -6.42 -2.91
CA ARG A 73 0.76 -7.36 -3.81
C ARG A 73 1.54 -8.68 -3.96
N ILE A 74 2.87 -8.63 -4.01
CA ILE A 74 3.71 -9.83 -4.05
C ILE A 74 3.51 -10.68 -2.79
N THR A 75 3.45 -10.06 -1.61
CA THR A 75 3.16 -10.76 -0.35
C THR A 75 1.80 -11.46 -0.41
N GLN A 76 0.75 -10.78 -0.88
CA GLN A 76 -0.57 -11.42 -1.05
C GLN A 76 -0.53 -12.62 -2.01
N LEU A 77 0.25 -12.52 -3.09
CA LEU A 77 0.42 -13.62 -4.04
C LEU A 77 1.19 -14.78 -3.41
N ASN A 78 2.19 -14.50 -2.57
CA ASN A 78 2.92 -15.54 -1.84
C ASN A 78 2.01 -16.28 -0.87
N ASP A 79 1.14 -15.57 -0.14
CA ASP A 79 0.17 -16.19 0.78
C ASP A 79 -0.80 -17.14 0.04
N ILE A 80 -1.05 -16.90 -1.24
CA ILE A 80 -1.93 -17.74 -2.07
C ILE A 80 -1.15 -18.89 -2.72
N LEU A 81 0.00 -18.59 -3.32
CA LEU A 81 0.68 -19.45 -4.31
C LEU A 81 1.98 -20.09 -3.81
N SER A 82 2.46 -19.78 -2.61
CA SER A 82 3.70 -20.37 -2.08
C SER A 82 3.52 -21.88 -1.86
N ASP A 83 4.41 -22.68 -2.44
CA ASP A 83 4.49 -24.14 -2.29
C ASP A 83 5.32 -24.57 -1.08
N TYR A 84 6.06 -23.64 -0.47
CA TYR A 84 6.86 -23.86 0.74
C TYR A 84 6.15 -23.45 2.03
N ASP A 85 5.31 -22.43 1.96
CA ASP A 85 4.58 -21.96 3.13
C ASP A 85 3.40 -22.90 3.41
N THR A 86 3.40 -23.54 4.57
CA THR A 86 2.36 -24.50 4.96
C THR A 86 1.00 -23.85 5.18
N ASP A 87 0.98 -22.55 5.47
CA ASP A 87 -0.25 -21.78 5.71
C ASP A 87 -0.84 -21.21 4.40
N SER A 88 -0.10 -21.33 3.29
CA SER A 88 -0.58 -20.84 1.99
C SER A 88 -1.86 -21.56 1.54
N GLU A 89 -2.64 -20.89 0.70
CA GLU A 89 -3.84 -21.50 0.12
C GLU A 89 -3.49 -22.73 -0.72
N LEU A 90 -2.44 -22.65 -1.54
CA LEU A 90 -1.96 -23.75 -2.37
C LEU A 90 -1.53 -24.98 -1.54
N SER A 91 -0.79 -24.78 -0.46
CA SER A 91 -0.34 -25.88 0.42
C SER A 91 -1.52 -26.56 1.09
N ARG A 92 -2.48 -25.78 1.61
CA ARG A 92 -3.72 -26.32 2.21
C ARG A 92 -4.58 -27.05 1.20
N PHE A 93 -4.71 -26.53 -0.02
CA PHE A 93 -5.40 -27.22 -1.11
C PHE A 93 -4.72 -28.54 -1.46
N SER A 94 -3.39 -28.55 -1.59
CA SER A 94 -2.61 -29.76 -1.91
C SER A 94 -2.77 -30.85 -0.84
N GLN A 95 -2.89 -30.49 0.44
CA GLN A 95 -3.18 -31.45 1.52
C GLN A 95 -4.55 -32.12 1.40
N THR A 96 -5.50 -31.52 0.68
CA THR A 96 -6.83 -32.10 0.44
C THR A 96 -6.90 -32.97 -0.82
N ALA A 97 -5.80 -33.11 -1.55
CA ALA A 97 -5.72 -33.95 -2.74
C ALA A 97 -6.06 -35.41 -2.42
N GLY A 98 -6.79 -36.08 -3.32
CA GLY A 98 -7.22 -37.46 -3.14
C GLY A 98 -8.41 -37.67 -2.20
N SER A 99 -8.95 -36.61 -1.57
CA SER A 99 -10.15 -36.69 -0.72
C SER A 99 -11.46 -36.85 -1.50
N GLY A 100 -11.46 -36.62 -2.82
CA GLY A 100 -12.65 -36.65 -3.67
C GLY A 100 -13.65 -35.51 -3.41
N ARG A 101 -13.28 -34.54 -2.56
CA ARG A 101 -14.13 -33.40 -2.19
C ARG A 101 -13.74 -32.18 -3.01
N ALA A 102 -14.75 -31.44 -3.48
CA ALA A 102 -14.52 -30.10 -4.03
C ALA A 102 -14.18 -29.14 -2.89
N VAL A 103 -13.06 -28.43 -3.01
CA VAL A 103 -12.63 -27.40 -2.06
C VAL A 103 -12.70 -26.04 -2.75
N PRO A 104 -13.37 -25.04 -2.17
CA PRO A 104 -13.39 -23.70 -2.74
C PRO A 104 -11.99 -23.08 -2.64
N VAL A 105 -11.52 -22.48 -3.74
CA VAL A 105 -10.23 -21.79 -3.85
C VAL A 105 -10.42 -20.38 -4.40
N SER A 106 -9.45 -19.50 -4.15
CA SER A 106 -9.43 -18.14 -4.69
C SER A 106 -9.32 -18.14 -6.22
N GLN A 107 -9.76 -17.04 -6.82
CA GLN A 107 -9.73 -16.88 -8.27
C GLN A 107 -8.30 -16.95 -8.83
N GLU A 108 -7.31 -16.40 -8.14
CA GLU A 108 -5.91 -16.41 -8.58
C GLU A 108 -5.33 -17.84 -8.64
N LEU A 109 -5.66 -18.67 -7.64
CA LEU A 109 -5.26 -20.08 -7.62
C LEU A 109 -5.99 -20.86 -8.74
N TRP A 110 -7.30 -20.64 -8.91
CA TRP A 110 -8.09 -21.26 -9.98
C TRP A 110 -7.56 -20.90 -11.38
N LEU A 111 -7.27 -19.62 -11.62
CA LEU A 111 -6.75 -19.15 -12.90
C LEU A 111 -5.40 -19.77 -13.24
N THR A 112 -4.56 -20.02 -12.23
CA THR A 112 -3.21 -20.57 -12.45
C THR A 112 -3.21 -22.08 -12.64
N ASP A 113 -3.97 -22.81 -11.82
CA ASP A 113 -3.94 -24.29 -11.76
C ASP A 113 -4.93 -24.94 -12.73
N CYS A 114 -6.14 -24.39 -12.85
CA CYS A 114 -7.25 -25.05 -13.54
C CYS A 114 -7.44 -24.60 -14.98
N LEU A 115 -6.85 -23.48 -15.40
CA LEU A 115 -6.97 -23.03 -16.79
C LEU A 115 -5.95 -23.73 -17.71
N PRO A 116 -6.39 -24.18 -18.91
CA PRO A 116 -5.48 -24.70 -19.92
C PRO A 116 -4.53 -23.58 -20.36
N ARG A 117 -3.21 -23.79 -20.17
CA ARG A 117 -2.22 -22.78 -20.56
C ARG A 117 -2.22 -22.60 -22.08
N PRO A 118 -2.53 -21.39 -22.60
CA PRO A 118 -2.43 -21.15 -24.02
C PRO A 118 -0.94 -21.11 -24.40
N ASN A 119 -0.49 -22.15 -25.10
CA ASN A 119 0.76 -22.17 -25.86
C ASN A 119 2.07 -22.23 -25.03
N SER A 120 2.35 -23.39 -24.44
CA SER A 120 3.72 -23.75 -24.03
C SER A 120 4.56 -24.12 -25.26
N ARG A 121 5.06 -23.12 -25.99
CA ARG A 121 6.15 -23.33 -26.96
C ARG A 121 7.36 -23.87 -26.19
N LYS A 122 7.52 -25.20 -26.18
CA LYS A 122 8.79 -25.84 -25.86
C LYS A 122 9.82 -25.31 -26.86
N ARG A 123 10.81 -24.58 -26.36
CA ARG A 123 12.07 -24.35 -27.07
C ARG A 123 12.97 -25.55 -26.85
#